data_AF-A0A1G1XQF6-F1
#
_entry.id   AF-A0A1G1XQF6-F1
#
_cell.length_a   1.000
_cell.length_b   1.000
_cell.length_c   1.000
_cell.angle_alpha   90.00
_cell.angle_beta   90.00
_cell.angle_gamma   90.00
#
_symmetry.space_group_name_H-M   'P 1'
#
loop_
_entity.id
_entity.type
_entity.pdbx_description
1 polymer ?
#
loop_
_entity_poly.entity_id
_entity_poly.type
_entity_poly.pdbx_seq_one_letter_code
_entity_poly.pdbx_strand_id
1 'polypeptide(L)' 'MSDKLLVEEHLCLNCKRTYRIVVIEESVNLTKTDKRLLKNDGIFAIKKGEKFKCPHCGHKVEVK' A
#
# COMPACT_ATOMS: atom_id res chain seq x y z
N MET A 1 -13.40 3.76 19.21
CA MET A 1 -12.55 4.48 18.24
C MET A 1 -12.36 3.55 17.06
N SER A 2 -12.96 3.86 15.90
CA SER A 2 -12.87 3.00 14.73
C SER A 2 -11.58 3.35 14.00
N ASP A 3 -10.53 2.54 14.19
CA ASP A 3 -9.33 2.57 13.36
C ASP A 3 -9.71 2.22 11.92
N LYS A 4 -10.13 3.25 11.16
CA LYS A 4 -10.38 3.13 9.74
C LYS A 4 -9.01 3.00 9.07
N LEU A 5 -8.72 1.83 8.51
CA LEU A 5 -7.64 1.65 7.54
C LEU A 5 -7.82 2.70 6.44
N LEU A 6 -6.97 3.73 6.45
CA LEU A 6 -6.99 4.79 5.44
C LEU A 6 -6.27 4.27 4.20
N VAL A 7 -7.04 4.11 3.12
CA VAL A 7 -6.50 3.78 1.81
C VAL A 7 -6.24 5.10 1.09
N GLU A 8 -4.99 5.33 0.73
CA GLU A 8 -4.53 6.53 0.04
C GLU A 8 -4.09 6.21 -1.39
N GLU A 9 -4.25 7.17 -2.29
CA GLU A 9 -3.83 7.04 -3.68
C GLU A 9 -2.48 7.69 -3.90
N HIS A 10 -1.51 6.91 -4.38
CA HIS A 10 -0.14 7.36 -4.61
C HIS A 10 0.22 7.26 -6.10
N LEU A 11 0.66 8.40 -6.65
CA LEU A 11 1.17 8.48 -8.00
C LEU A 11 2.65 8.09 -8.04
N CYS A 12 2.99 7.07 -8.84
CA CYS A 12 4.38 6.82 -9.17
C CYS A 12 4.88 7.90 -10.16
N LEU A 13 5.75 8.80 -9.70
CA LEU A 13 6.26 9.90 -10.54
C LEU A 13 7.08 9.44 -11.74
N ASN A 14 7.61 8.21 -11.72
CA ASN A 14 8.41 7.64 -12.79
C ASN A 14 7.54 7.10 -13.95
N CYS A 15 6.57 6.23 -13.67
CA CYS A 15 5.72 5.62 -14.70
C CYS A 15 4.31 6.20 -14.79
N LYS A 16 4.02 7.27 -14.03
CA LYS A 16 2.74 7.99 -13.97
C LYS A 16 1.51 7.13 -13.68
N ARG A 17 1.70 5.95 -13.07
CA ARG A 17 0.61 5.07 -12.62
C ARG A 17 0.24 5.38 -11.18
N THR A 18 -1.06 5.40 -10.91
CA THR A 18 -1.62 5.56 -9.56
C THR A 18 -1.84 4.20 -8.92
N TYR A 19 -1.53 4.11 -7.63
CA TYR A 19 -1.68 2.91 -6.82
C TYR A 19 -2.47 3.25 -5.56
N ARG A 20 -3.40 2.36 -5.19
CA ARG A 20 -4.11 2.45 -3.91
C ARG A 20 -3.27 1.74 -2.87
N ILE A 21 -2.86 2.45 -1.82
CA ILE A 21 -1.96 1.95 -0.80
C ILE A 21 -2.62 2.15 0.56
N VAL A 22 -2.57 1.13 1.41
CA VAL A 22 -2.95 1.24 2.82
C VAL A 22 -1.69 1.12 3.67
N VAL A 23 -1.46 2.11 4.53
CA VAL A 23 -0.39 2.07 5.51
C VAL A 23 -0.93 1.39 6.76
N ILE A 24 -0.32 0.26 7.14
CA ILE A 24 -0.67 -0.47 8.36
C ILE A 24 0.39 -0.26 9.43
N GLU A 25 -0.04 -0.24 10.69
CA GLU A 25 0.89 -0.20 11.83
C GLU A 25 1.76 -1.48 11.85
N GLU A 26 2.97 -1.38 12.41
CA GLU A 26 3.93 -2.49 12.40
C GLU A 26 3.42 -3.73 13.13
N SER A 27 2.58 -3.52 14.17
CA SER A 27 1.89 -4.54 14.96
C SER A 27 0.80 -5.28 14.19
N VAL A 28 0.32 -4.74 13.07
CA VAL A 28 -0.69 -5.38 12.23
C VAL A 28 -0.02 -6.46 11.38
N ASN A 29 -0.39 -7.70 11.64
CA ASN A 29 0.04 -8.84 10.85
C ASN A 29 -1.07 -9.25 9.88
N LEU A 30 -0.94 -8.86 8.62
CA LEU A 30 -1.84 -9.30 7.56
C LEU A 30 -1.69 -10.80 7.30
N THR A 31 -2.79 -11.53 7.41
CA THR A 31 -2.85 -12.94 7.05
C THR A 31 -2.72 -13.11 5.52
N LYS A 32 -2.52 -14.36 5.06
CA LYS A 32 -2.54 -14.67 3.63
C LYS A 32 -3.87 -14.26 2.97
N THR A 33 -4.97 -14.39 3.69
CA THR A 33 -6.31 -14.03 3.23
C THR A 33 -6.43 -12.52 3.05
N ASP A 34 -5.99 -11.73 4.04
CA ASP A 34 -6.06 -10.27 3.96
C ASP A 34 -5.25 -9.73 2.78
N LYS A 35 -4.02 -10.25 2.59
CA LYS A 35 -3.17 -9.88 1.45
C LYS A 35 -3.84 -10.21 0.11
N ARG A 36 -4.58 -11.32 0.04
CA ARG A 36 -5.30 -11.71 -1.17
C ARG A 36 -6.49 -10.79 -1.44
N LEU A 37 -7.26 -10.45 -0.41
CA LEU A 37 -8.38 -9.52 -0.53
C LEU A 37 -7.92 -8.14 -1.01
N LEU A 38 -6.90 -7.58 -0.36
CA LEU A 38 -6.32 -6.29 -0.76
C LEU A 38 -5.83 -6.32 -2.21
N LYS A 39 -5.12 -7.39 -2.61
CA LYS A 39 -4.64 -7.54 -3.98
C LYS A 39 -5.78 -7.63 -5.01
N ASN A 40 -6.87 -8.32 -4.69
CA ASN A 40 -8.05 -8.40 -5.56
C ASN A 40 -8.70 -7.02 -5.75
N ASP A 41 -8.70 -6.19 -4.70
CA ASP A 41 -9.20 -4.82 -4.75
C ASP A 41 -8.21 -3.81 -5.36
N GLY A 42 -7.04 -4.30 -5.80
CA GLY A 42 -5.97 -3.46 -6.36
C GLY A 42 -5.29 -2.57 -5.30
N ILE A 43 -5.41 -2.93 -4.02
CA ILE A 43 -4.84 -2.22 -2.88
C ILE A 43 -3.55 -2.91 -2.44
N PHE A 44 -2.50 -2.11 -2.25
CA PHE A 44 -1.22 -2.56 -1.71
C PHE A 44 -1.14 -2.20 -0.24
N ALA A 45 -0.84 -3.14 0.64
CA ALA A 45 -0.52 -2.83 2.02
C ALA A 45 0.98 -2.69 2.22
N ILE A 46 1.38 -1.64 2.92
CA ILE A 46 2.76 -1.46 3.39
C ILE A 46 2.76 -1.18 4.89
N LYS A 47 3.81 -1.58 5.59
CA LYS A 47 3.96 -1.18 6.99
C LYS A 47 4.38 0.28 7.08
N LYS A 48 3.95 0.95 8.15
CA LYS A 48 4.38 2.31 8.47
C LYS A 48 5.90 2.38 8.54
N GLY A 49 6.49 3.31 7.78
CA GLY A 49 7.94 3.45 7.64
C GLY A 49 8.58 2.63 6.51
N GLU A 50 7.84 1.69 5.91
CA GLU A 50 8.32 1.01 4.69
C GLU A 50 8.11 1.87 3.45
N LYS A 51 9.00 1.69 2.46
CA LYS A 51 8.89 2.36 1.16
C LYS A 51 8.13 1.47 0.19
N PHE A 52 7.05 1.97 -0.39
CA PHE A 52 6.37 1.25 -1.47
C PHE A 52 7.27 1.20 -2.71
N LYS A 53 7.45 0.00 -3.27
CA LYS A 53 8.14 -0.17 -4.55
C LYS A 53 7.09 -0.34 -5.64
N CYS A 54 7.09 0.58 -6.61
CA CYS A 54 6.18 0.52 -7.75
C CYS A 54 6.33 -0.83 -8.47
N PRO A 55 5.25 -1.64 -8.60
CA PRO A 55 5.33 -2.96 -9.21
C PRO A 55 5.56 -2.90 -10.73
N HIS A 56 5.29 -1.75 -11.36
CA HIS A 56 5.45 -1.60 -12.82
C HIS A 56 6.88 -1.21 -13.22
N CYS A 57 7.51 -0.27 -12.51
CA CYS A 57 8.83 0.25 -12.88
C CYS A 57 9.91 0.05 -11.81
N GLY A 58 9.58 -0.53 -10.66
CA GLY A 58 10.51 -0.75 -9.57
C GLY A 58 10.95 0.51 -8.80
N HIS A 59 10.46 1.69 -9.18
CA HIS A 59 10.80 2.94 -8.51
C HIS A 59 10.17 3.01 -7.11
N LYS A 60 10.90 3.57 -6.14
CA LYS A 60 10.40 3.76 -4.78
C LYS A 60 9.44 4.94 -4.77
N VAL A 61 8.21 4.72 -4.33
CA VAL A 61 7.21 5.77 -4.14
C VAL A 61 7.23 6.12 -2.65
N GLU A 62 7.34 7.41 -2.36
CA GLU A 62 7.15 7.89 -0.99
C GLU A 62 5.66 7.88 -0.67
N VAL A 63 5.31 7.14 0.36
CA VAL A 63 3.97 7.04 0.92
C VAL A 63 4.06 7.81 2.24
N LYS A 64 3.37 8.95 2.33
CA LYS A 64 3.43 9.87 3.48
C LYS A 64 2.24 9.61 4.39
#